data_AF-A0A2E4HV95-F1
#
_entry.id   AF-A0A2E4HV95-F1
#
_cell.length_a   1.000
_cell.length_b   1.000
_cell.length_c   1.000
_cell.angle_alpha   90.00
_cell.angle_beta   90.00
_cell.angle_gamma   90.00
#
_symmetry.space_group_name_H-M   'P 1'
#
loop_
_entity.id
_entity.type
_entity.pdbx_description
1 polymer ?
#
loop_
_entity_poly.entity_id
_entity_poly.type
_entity_poly.pdbx_seq_one_letter_code
_entity_poly.pdbx_strand_id
1 'polypeptide(L)'
;MMTEVTVFESRVSKLEQDNRRLKLVIGSLLLVLAAIPLVGAVMPEQTPQVITARQFRVIDATDIVRASISNSGITYYDRNGTKRSNVADAINYWDENNTVRVLMGDPGIIYADENGNVIWRTPER
;
A
#
# COMPACT_ATOMS: atom_id res chain seq x y z
N MET A 1 -71.23 42.30 -1.14
CA MET A 1 -70.13 43.27 -0.98
C MET A 1 -69.14 42.63 -0.01
N MET A 2 -67.91 42.38 -0.43
CA MET A 2 -66.88 41.81 0.44
C MET A 2 -66.39 42.94 1.37
N THR A 3 -66.44 42.74 2.68
CA THR A 3 -66.05 43.77 3.66
C THR A 3 -64.51 43.86 3.75
N GLU A 4 -63.96 45.02 4.13
CA GLU A 4 -62.50 45.17 4.30
C GLU A 4 -61.88 44.08 5.19
N VAL A 5 -62.61 43.65 6.23
CA VAL A 5 -62.22 42.54 7.11
C VAL A 5 -62.05 41.25 6.33
N THR A 6 -63.00 40.87 5.46
CA THR A 6 -62.90 39.64 4.66
C THR A 6 -61.76 39.68 3.64
N VAL A 7 -61.40 40.87 3.12
CA VAL A 7 -60.25 41.04 2.23
C VAL A 7 -58.94 40.93 3.00
N PHE A 8 -58.89 41.48 4.21
CA PHE A 8 -57.73 41.38 5.10
C PHE A 8 -57.46 39.92 5.49
N GLU A 9 -58.46 39.20 5.98
CA GLU A 9 -58.38 37.78 6.33
C GLU A 9 -57.90 36.91 5.16
N SER A 10 -58.41 37.18 3.95
CA SER A 10 -57.97 36.48 2.74
C SER A 10 -56.49 36.70 2.43
N ARG A 11 -55.99 37.93 2.59
CA ARG A 11 -54.57 38.25 2.37
C ARG A 11 -53.66 37.62 3.43
N VAL A 12 -54.10 37.63 4.69
CA VAL A 12 -53.37 37.00 5.81
C VAL A 12 -53.28 35.48 5.59
N SER A 13 -54.40 34.82 5.29
CA SER A 13 -54.44 33.38 5.02
C SER A 13 -53.52 32.97 3.86
N LYS A 14 -53.49 33.78 2.79
CA LYS A 14 -52.57 33.56 1.66
C LYS A 14 -51.10 33.69 2.08
N LEU A 15 -50.77 34.74 2.84
CA LEU A 15 -49.42 34.95 3.34
C LEU A 15 -48.95 33.81 4.26
N GLU A 16 -49.84 33.28 5.12
CA GLU A 16 -49.53 32.12 5.95
C GLU A 16 -49.24 30.86 5.13
N GLN A 17 -50.05 30.62 4.09
CA GLN A 17 -49.85 29.50 3.18
C GLN A 17 -48.53 29.62 2.41
N ASP A 18 -48.24 30.80 1.87
CA ASP A 18 -47.01 31.07 1.13
C ASP A 18 -45.78 30.98 2.03
N ASN A 19 -45.86 31.47 3.28
CA ASN A 19 -44.79 31.35 4.26
C ASN A 19 -44.52 29.88 4.64
N ARG A 20 -45.57 29.08 4.81
CA ARG A 20 -45.43 27.63 5.04
C ARG A 20 -44.75 26.92 3.86
N ARG A 21 -45.15 27.25 2.62
CA ARG A 21 -44.50 26.70 1.41
C ARG A 21 -43.04 27.13 1.33
N LEU A 22 -42.74 28.39 1.59
CA LEU A 22 -41.38 28.92 1.56
C LEU A 22 -40.49 28.23 2.59
N LYS A 23 -40.96 28.05 3.82
CA LYS A 23 -40.25 27.32 4.88
C LYS A 23 -39.96 25.88 4.47
N LEU A 24 -40.92 25.20 3.84
CA LEU A 24 -40.73 23.83 3.36
C LEU A 24 -39.69 23.76 2.23
N VAL A 25 -39.76 24.68 1.27
CA VAL A 25 -38.80 24.73 0.15
C VAL A 25 -37.38 25.01 0.68
N ILE A 26 -37.22 26.02 1.54
CA ILE A 26 -35.93 26.34 2.15
C ILE A 26 -35.41 25.17 2.98
N GLY A 27 -36.27 24.53 3.79
CA GLY A 27 -35.91 23.35 4.58
C GLY A 27 -35.44 22.19 3.71
N SER A 28 -36.16 21.88 2.63
CA SER A 28 -35.77 20.83 1.68
C SER A 28 -34.45 21.15 0.97
N LEU A 29 -34.22 22.41 0.60
CA LEU A 29 -32.98 22.84 -0.02
C LEU A 29 -31.79 22.70 0.94
N LEU A 30 -31.97 23.11 2.21
CA LEU A 30 -30.95 22.95 3.24
C LEU A 30 -30.64 21.47 3.50
N LEU A 31 -31.64 20.59 3.51
CA LEU A 31 -31.44 19.15 3.62
C LEU A 31 -30.63 18.58 2.45
N VAL A 32 -30.93 18.99 1.21
CA VAL A 32 -30.18 18.57 0.02
C VAL A 32 -28.72 19.06 0.10
N LEU A 33 -28.51 20.33 0.45
CA LEU A 33 -27.17 20.90 0.58
C LEU A 33 -26.36 20.24 1.70
N ALA A 34 -27.02 19.88 2.81
CA ALA A 34 -26.38 19.17 3.93
C ALA A 34 -26.01 17.71 3.58
N ALA A 35 -26.63 17.10 2.57
CA ALA A 35 -26.31 15.75 2.12
C ALA A 35 -25.06 15.68 1.22
N ILE A 36 -24.65 16.80 0.59
CA ILE A 36 -23.50 16.84 -0.33
C ILE A 36 -22.17 16.46 0.36
N PRO A 37 -21.85 16.96 1.57
CA PRO A 37 -20.63 16.56 2.28
C PRO A 37 -20.58 15.07 2.64
N LEU A 38 -21.72 14.42 2.86
CA LEU A 38 -21.79 12.99 3.17
C LEU A 38 -21.39 12.12 1.98
N VAL A 39 -21.62 12.58 0.75
CA VAL A 39 -21.18 11.90 -0.48
C VAL A 39 -19.69 12.17 -0.74
N GLY A 40 -19.19 13.37 -0.45
CA GLY A 40 -17.78 13.74 -0.59
C GLY A 40 -16.84 13.12 0.45
N ALA A 41 -17.35 12.78 1.64
CA ALA A 41 -16.59 12.11 2.70
C ALA A 41 -16.24 10.65 2.35
N VAL A 42 -16.89 10.06 1.34
CA VAL A 42 -16.58 8.71 0.83
C VAL A 42 -15.48 8.76 -0.23
N MET A 43 -14.48 9.63 -0.04
CA MET A 43 -13.24 9.52 -0.81
C MET A 43 -12.61 8.16 -0.47
N PRO A 44 -12.43 7.24 -1.43
CA PRO A 44 -11.76 6.00 -1.15
C PRO A 44 -10.35 6.33 -0.65
N GLU A 45 -10.01 5.76 0.49
CA GLU A 45 -8.67 5.82 1.05
C GLU A 45 -7.69 5.41 -0.06
N GLN A 46 -6.74 6.29 -0.38
CA GLN A 46 -5.79 6.03 -1.44
C GLN A 46 -4.94 4.83 -1.04
N THR A 47 -5.20 3.66 -1.64
CA THR A 47 -4.34 2.50 -1.46
C THR A 47 -2.92 2.92 -1.85
N PRO A 48 -1.91 2.71 -0.99
CA PRO A 48 -0.55 3.08 -1.32
C PRO A 48 -0.13 2.45 -2.64
N GLN A 49 0.29 3.26 -3.61
CA GLN A 49 0.83 2.75 -4.88
C GLN A 49 2.19 2.09 -4.67
N VAL A 50 2.87 2.41 -3.56
CA VAL A 50 4.18 1.88 -3.19
C VAL A 50 4.10 1.33 -1.77
N ILE A 51 4.59 0.11 -1.59
CA ILE A 51 4.74 -0.52 -0.26
C ILE A 51 6.16 -0.24 0.23
N THR A 52 6.27 0.40 1.40
CA THR A 52 7.54 0.56 2.11
C THR A 52 7.57 -0.40 3.29
N ALA A 53 8.57 -1.28 3.33
CA ALA A 53 8.74 -2.25 4.41
C ALA A 53 10.22 -2.41 4.78
N ARG A 54 10.49 -2.79 6.03
CA ARG A 54 11.85 -3.14 6.49
C ARG A 54 12.37 -4.42 5.81
N GLN A 55 11.46 -5.31 5.41
CA GLN A 55 11.80 -6.59 4.81
C GLN A 55 10.65 -7.11 3.95
N PHE A 56 11.00 -7.70 2.81
CA PHE A 56 10.11 -8.54 2.03
C PHE A 56 10.57 -10.00 2.13
N ARG A 57 9.63 -10.93 2.34
CA ARG A 57 9.90 -12.38 2.44
C ARG A 57 8.95 -13.13 1.53
N VAL A 58 9.51 -14.02 0.73
CA VAL A 58 8.77 -15.08 0.04
C VAL A 58 8.84 -16.31 0.93
N ILE A 59 7.70 -16.79 1.42
CA ILE A 59 7.57 -17.93 2.31
C ILE A 59 6.81 -19.02 1.55
N ASP A 60 7.31 -20.26 1.59
CA ASP A 60 6.63 -21.39 0.94
C ASP A 60 5.51 -21.99 1.81
N ALA A 61 4.84 -23.02 1.30
CA ALA A 61 3.75 -23.70 1.99
C ALA A 61 4.17 -24.45 3.28
N THR A 62 5.47 -24.57 3.54
CA THR A 62 6.04 -25.20 4.74
C THR A 62 6.58 -24.17 5.74
N ASP A 63 6.20 -22.90 5.58
CA ASP A 63 6.66 -21.75 6.39
C ASP A 63 8.17 -21.48 6.31
N ILE A 64 8.85 -22.01 5.30
CA ILE A 64 10.27 -21.75 5.05
C ILE A 64 10.41 -20.52 4.15
N VAL A 65 11.26 -19.58 4.57
CA VAL A 65 11.65 -18.44 3.74
C VAL A 65 12.45 -18.94 2.55
N ARG A 66 12.01 -18.62 1.33
CA ARG A 66 12.66 -18.98 0.05
C ARG A 66 13.50 -17.86 -0.53
N ALA A 67 13.04 -16.63 -0.33
CA ALA A 67 13.76 -15.43 -0.72
C ALA A 67 13.46 -14.31 0.27
N SER A 68 14.43 -13.43 0.51
CA SER A 68 14.19 -12.22 1.28
C SER A 68 14.97 -11.03 0.76
N ILE A 69 14.35 -9.86 0.85
CA ILE A 69 14.99 -8.56 0.62
C ILE A 69 14.99 -7.83 1.97
N SER A 70 16.16 -7.51 2.49
CA SER A 70 16.34 -6.78 3.76
C SER A 70 17.58 -5.87 3.70
N ASN A 71 17.94 -5.27 4.84
CA ASN A 71 19.23 -4.60 5.00
C ASN A 71 20.45 -5.51 4.81
N SER A 72 20.27 -6.83 4.77
CA SER A 72 21.31 -7.83 4.45
C SER A 72 21.35 -8.20 2.97
N GLY A 73 20.67 -7.42 2.13
CA GLY A 73 20.59 -7.64 0.69
C GLY A 73 19.48 -8.60 0.27
N ILE A 74 19.66 -9.22 -0.89
CA ILE A 74 18.73 -10.18 -1.49
C ILE A 74 19.28 -11.58 -1.25
N THR A 75 18.56 -12.43 -0.52
CA THR A 75 19.02 -13.80 -0.17
C THR A 75 18.05 -14.83 -0.70
N TYR A 76 18.58 -15.92 -1.27
CA TYR A 76 17.82 -17.12 -1.61
C TYR A 76 18.19 -18.29 -0.70
N TYR A 77 17.19 -19.09 -0.37
CA TYR A 77 17.28 -20.21 0.55
C TYR A 77 16.84 -21.51 -0.13
N ASP A 78 17.40 -22.63 0.31
CA ASP A 78 16.95 -23.96 -0.08
C ASP A 78 15.72 -24.43 0.70
N ARG A 79 15.33 -25.70 0.51
CA ARG A 79 14.18 -26.32 1.19
C ARG A 79 14.35 -26.46 2.70
N ASN A 80 15.58 -26.45 3.18
CA ASN A 80 15.87 -26.57 4.60
C ASN A 80 16.02 -25.18 5.26
N GLY A 81 15.73 -24.09 4.54
CA GLY A 81 15.91 -22.72 5.03
C GLY A 81 17.37 -22.29 5.10
N THR A 82 18.27 -22.98 4.39
CA THR A 82 19.71 -22.67 4.37
C THR A 82 20.02 -21.75 3.19
N LYS A 83 20.85 -20.73 3.42
CA LYS A 83 21.23 -19.75 2.37
C LYS A 83 22.01 -20.45 1.25
N ARG A 84 21.64 -20.18 -0.01
CA ARG A 84 22.33 -20.70 -1.20
C ARG A 84 22.85 -19.62 -2.12
N SER A 85 22.27 -18.42 -2.06
CA SER A 85 22.89 -17.25 -2.67
C SER A 85 22.50 -15.97 -1.97
N ASN A 86 23.33 -14.95 -2.09
CA ASN A 86 23.09 -13.64 -1.54
C ASN A 86 23.72 -12.57 -2.44
N VAL A 87 23.03 -11.46 -2.59
CA VAL A 87 23.52 -10.22 -3.18
C VAL A 87 23.46 -9.14 -2.12
N ALA A 88 24.61 -8.78 -1.56
CA ALA A 88 24.79 -7.73 -0.57
C ALA A 88 26.09 -6.97 -0.88
N ASP A 89 27.05 -6.94 0.06
CA ASP A 89 28.39 -6.39 -0.17
C ASP A 89 29.17 -7.18 -1.23
N ALA A 90 28.81 -8.46 -1.41
CA ALA A 90 29.27 -9.32 -2.48
C ALA A 90 28.11 -10.18 -3.01
N ILE A 91 28.31 -10.76 -4.20
CA ILE A 91 27.46 -11.81 -4.73
C ILE A 91 28.09 -13.15 -4.36
N ASN A 92 27.37 -13.94 -3.59
CA ASN A 92 27.84 -15.23 -3.09
C ASN A 92 26.92 -16.36 -3.55
N TYR A 93 27.49 -17.53 -3.81
CA TYR A 93 26.78 -18.78 -4.00
C TYR A 93 27.40 -19.86 -3.11
N TRP A 94 26.55 -20.56 -2.34
CA TRP A 94 26.92 -21.68 -1.48
C TRP A 94 26.41 -22.99 -2.07
N ASP A 95 27.21 -24.05 -2.00
CA ASP A 95 26.73 -25.40 -2.23
C ASP A 95 25.91 -25.93 -1.04
N GLU A 96 25.40 -27.16 -1.15
CA GLU A 96 24.60 -27.84 -0.13
C GLU A 96 25.29 -27.98 1.23
N ASN A 97 26.62 -27.98 1.26
CA ASN A 97 27.45 -28.15 2.46
C ASN A 97 27.83 -26.83 3.13
N ASN A 98 27.31 -25.70 2.63
CA ASN A 98 27.62 -24.34 3.09
C ASN A 98 29.04 -23.88 2.74
N THR A 99 29.67 -24.47 1.72
CA THR A 99 30.91 -23.96 1.15
C THR A 99 30.58 -22.89 0.12
N VAL A 100 31.22 -21.71 0.22
CA VAL A 100 31.12 -20.68 -0.84
C VAL A 100 31.84 -21.20 -2.08
N ARG A 101 31.11 -21.38 -3.17
CA ARG A 101 31.66 -21.87 -4.45
C ARG A 101 31.92 -20.77 -5.46
N VAL A 102 31.15 -19.69 -5.37
CA VAL A 102 31.35 -18.49 -6.17
C VAL A 102 31.24 -17.27 -5.26
N LEU A 103 32.22 -16.39 -5.37
CA LEU A 103 32.20 -15.07 -4.76
C LEU A 103 32.55 -14.04 -5.82
N MET A 104 31.76 -12.98 -5.90
CA MET A 104 32.05 -11.79 -6.69
C MET A 104 31.95 -10.57 -5.77
N GLY A 105 33.06 -9.89 -5.54
CA GLY A 105 33.15 -8.72 -4.65
C GLY A 105 34.49 -8.03 -4.77
N ASP A 106 34.94 -7.38 -3.70
CA ASP A 106 36.25 -6.70 -3.63
C ASP A 106 37.46 -7.52 -4.12
N PRO A 107 37.59 -8.83 -3.81
CA PRO A 107 38.71 -9.63 -4.33
C PRO A 107 38.55 -10.03 -5.82
N GLY A 108 37.54 -9.50 -6.52
CA GLY A 108 37.17 -9.87 -7.88
C GLY A 108 36.21 -11.06 -7.91
N ILE A 109 36.40 -11.98 -8.86
CA ILE A 109 35.59 -13.20 -8.99
C ILE A 109 36.43 -14.40 -8.58
N ILE A 110 35.91 -15.24 -7.69
CA ILE A 110 36.55 -16.44 -7.18
C ILE A 110 35.62 -17.64 -7.42
N TYR A 111 36.20 -18.75 -7.90
CA TYR A 111 35.58 -20.08 -7.89
C TYR A 111 36.36 -21.00 -6.95
N ALA A 112 35.64 -21.72 -6.10
CA ALA A 112 36.22 -22.69 -5.18
C ALA A 112 35.67 -24.11 -5.42
N ASP A 113 36.46 -25.11 -5.04
CA ASP A 113 36.02 -26.51 -4.95
C ASP A 113 35.11 -26.76 -3.73
N GLU A 114 34.67 -28.00 -3.56
CA GLU A 114 33.79 -28.44 -2.45
C GLU A 114 34.44 -28.33 -1.07
N ASN A 115 35.77 -28.31 -1.01
CA ASN A 115 36.55 -28.15 0.20
C ASN A 115 36.86 -26.67 0.52
N GLY A 116 36.42 -25.75 -0.35
CA GLY A 116 36.67 -24.32 -0.22
C GLY A 116 38.03 -23.86 -0.77
N ASN A 117 38.75 -24.72 -1.49
CA ASN A 117 40.00 -24.32 -2.13
C ASN A 117 39.71 -23.54 -3.41
N VAL A 118 40.37 -22.40 -3.59
CA VAL A 118 40.22 -21.60 -4.81
C VAL A 118 40.83 -22.34 -6.00
N ILE A 119 40.01 -22.67 -6.99
CA ILE A 119 40.42 -23.31 -8.24
C ILE A 119 40.64 -22.31 -9.37
N TRP A 120 40.00 -21.14 -9.28
CA TRP A 120 40.19 -20.03 -10.21
C TRP A 120 39.84 -18.71 -9.56
N ARG A 121 40.56 -17.65 -9.93
CA ARG A 121 40.20 -16.26 -9.58
C ARG A 121 40.56 -15.31 -10.71
N THR A 122 39.91 -14.16 -10.76
CA THR A 122 40.37 -13.04 -11.59
C THR A 122 41.80 -12.64 -11.20
N PRO A 123 42.61 -12.12 -12.15
CA PRO A 123 43.92 -11.58 -11.82
C PRO A 123 43.84 -10.49 -10.74
N GLU A 124 44.87 -10.39 -9.91
CA GLU A 124 45.03 -9.26 -8.99
C GLU A 124 45.18 -7.97 -9.80
N ARG A 125 44.59 -6.89 -9.29
CA ARG A 125 44.69 -5.55 -9.90
C ARG A 125 45.98 -4.86 -9.50
#